data_AF-A0A7C7T116-F1
#
_entry.id   AF-A0A7C7T116-F1
#
_cell.length_a   1.000
_cell.length_b   1.000
_cell.length_c   1.000
_cell.angle_alpha   90.00
_cell.angle_beta   90.00
_cell.angle_gamma   90.00
#
_symmetry.space_group_name_H-M   'P 1'
#
loop_
_entity.id
_entity.type
_entity.pdbx_description
1 polymer ?
#
loop_
_entity_poly.entity_id
_entity_poly.type
_entity_poly.pdbx_seq_one_letter_code
_entity_poly.pdbx_strand_id
1 'polypeptide(L)'
;MRLKVYPNRPTYIPATIDNVKAYLGPPYDVRYRMDDKRIYCTKLIYKAYHESSGQQLGTLVRLGDLNWRAPENTIRHFERGPLPLDREMTTPRQMAQTDH
;
A
#
# COMPACT_ATOMS: atom_id res chain seq x y z
N MET A 1 -24.61 -2.34 8.53
CA MET A 1 -23.87 -3.01 7.44
C MET A 1 -23.44 -4.39 7.91
N ARG A 2 -24.06 -5.48 7.41
CA ARG A 2 -23.68 -6.86 7.77
C ARG A 2 -22.59 -7.33 6.80
N LEU A 3 -21.42 -7.66 7.32
CA LEU A 3 -20.35 -8.29 6.53
C LEU A 3 -20.79 -9.71 6.16
N LYS A 4 -20.68 -10.09 4.87
CA LYS A 4 -20.85 -11.50 4.45
C LYS A 4 -19.80 -12.34 5.18
N VAL A 5 -20.26 -13.36 5.91
CA VAL A 5 -19.40 -14.34 6.58
C VAL A 5 -19.02 -15.39 5.53
N TYR A 6 -17.73 -15.48 5.22
CA TYR A 6 -17.19 -16.51 4.35
C TYR A 6 -16.81 -17.72 5.22
N PRO A 7 -17.27 -18.94 4.89
CA PRO A 7 -17.18 -20.10 5.79
C PRO A 7 -15.73 -20.54 6.13
N ASN A 8 -14.72 -20.02 5.42
CA ASN A 8 -13.30 -20.25 5.68
C ASN A 8 -12.50 -18.94 5.73
N ARG A 9 -13.04 -17.88 6.36
CA ARG A 9 -12.30 -16.61 6.49
C ARG A 9 -11.05 -16.84 7.35
N PRO A 10 -9.84 -16.50 6.85
CA PRO A 10 -8.63 -16.62 7.66
C PRO A 10 -8.71 -15.77 8.93
N THR A 11 -8.12 -16.27 10.01
CA THR A 11 -8.17 -15.65 11.36
C THR A 11 -7.51 -14.27 11.40
N TYR A 12 -6.60 -13.98 10.46
CA TYR A 12 -5.94 -12.68 10.37
C TYR A 12 -6.84 -11.58 9.78
N ILE A 13 -7.92 -11.89 9.05
CA ILE A 13 -8.75 -10.86 8.41
C ILE A 13 -9.41 -9.89 9.42
N PRO A 14 -10.07 -10.36 10.51
CA PRO A 14 -10.54 -9.47 11.56
C PRO A 14 -9.40 -8.64 12.18
N ALA A 15 -8.25 -9.25 12.44
CA ALA A 15 -7.08 -8.55 12.98
C ALA A 15 -6.54 -7.49 12.01
N THR A 16 -6.53 -7.73 10.70
CA THR A 16 -6.20 -6.72 9.68
C THR A 16 -7.14 -5.52 9.77
N ILE A 17 -8.46 -5.76 9.91
CA ILE A 17 -9.46 -4.69 10.04
C ILE A 17 -9.28 -3.89 11.33
N ASP A 18 -8.79 -4.51 12.41
CA ASP A 18 -8.47 -3.78 13.64
C ASP A 18 -7.14 -3.01 13.51
N ASN A 19 -6.11 -3.60 12.91
CA ASN A 19 -4.80 -2.96 12.72
C ASN A 19 -4.87 -1.70 11.86
N VAL A 20 -5.74 -1.64 10.84
CA VAL A 20 -5.91 -0.40 10.06
C VAL A 20 -6.31 0.81 10.92
N LYS A 21 -6.92 0.60 12.10
CA LYS A 21 -7.29 1.69 13.02
C LYS A 21 -6.07 2.36 13.64
N ALA A 22 -4.95 1.66 13.78
CA ALA A 22 -3.68 2.25 14.27
C ALA A 22 -3.12 3.31 13.31
N TYR A 23 -3.58 3.30 12.05
CA TYR A 23 -3.18 4.23 11.00
C TYR A 23 -4.19 5.37 10.79
N LEU A 24 -5.03 5.67 11.79
CA LEU A 24 -5.93 6.83 11.76
C LEU A 24 -5.18 8.12 12.11
N GLY A 25 -5.30 9.15 11.27
CA GLY A 25 -4.74 10.48 11.52
C GLY A 25 -3.50 10.89 10.69
N PRO A 26 -2.61 10.00 10.21
CA PRO A 26 -1.52 10.38 9.33
C PRO A 26 -2.00 11.09 8.05
N PRO A 27 -1.28 12.11 7.57
CA PRO A 27 -1.64 12.77 6.32
C PRO A 27 -1.43 11.86 5.11
N TYR A 28 -2.14 12.14 4.03
CA TYR A 28 -2.01 11.36 2.79
C TYR A 28 -0.62 11.52 2.16
N ASP A 29 -0.03 10.41 1.72
CA ASP A 29 1.26 10.40 1.05
C ASP A 29 1.14 10.50 -0.48
N VAL A 30 1.08 11.74 -0.97
CA VAL A 30 1.08 12.02 -2.42
C VAL A 30 2.36 11.56 -3.14
N ARG A 31 3.43 11.27 -2.38
CA ARG A 31 4.69 10.77 -2.92
C ARG A 31 4.80 9.26 -2.87
N TYR A 32 3.87 8.52 -2.28
CA TYR A 32 3.91 7.05 -2.22
C TYR A 32 5.24 6.47 -1.67
N ARG A 33 5.68 6.94 -0.50
CA ARG A 33 6.88 6.43 0.19
C ARG A 33 6.49 5.35 1.18
N MET A 34 7.42 4.44 1.49
CA MET A 34 7.19 3.35 2.45
C MET A 34 7.47 3.71 3.92
N ASP A 35 7.97 4.92 4.19
CA ASP A 35 8.16 5.45 5.55
C ASP A 35 6.85 5.55 6.35
N ASP A 36 6.95 5.78 7.66
CA ASP A 36 5.82 5.86 8.59
C ASP A 36 5.24 7.28 8.77
N LYS A 37 5.72 8.28 8.02
CA LYS A 37 5.35 9.69 8.25
C LYS A 37 3.97 10.06 7.70
N ARG A 38 3.52 9.32 6.69
CA ARG A 38 2.30 9.57 5.91
C ARG A 38 1.71 8.23 5.47
N ILE A 39 0.47 8.19 5.00
CA ILE A 39 -0.17 6.95 4.53
C ILE A 39 -0.81 7.13 3.16
N TYR A 40 -0.78 6.09 2.32
CA TYR A 40 -1.56 6.05 1.08
C TYR A 40 -2.35 4.75 1.02
N CYS A 41 -3.34 4.69 0.13
CA CYS A 41 -4.39 3.68 0.13
C CYS A 41 -3.86 2.25 0.24
N THR A 42 -2.89 1.86 -0.60
CA THR A 42 -2.37 0.50 -0.61
C THR A 42 -1.39 0.26 0.53
N LYS A 43 -0.50 1.22 0.88
CA LYS A 43 0.40 1.06 2.05
C LYS A 43 -0.35 0.73 3.34
N LEU A 44 -1.53 1.34 3.54
CA LEU A 44 -2.39 1.04 4.69
C LEU A 44 -2.74 -0.45 4.76
N ILE A 45 -3.26 -1.00 3.66
CA ILE A 45 -3.69 -2.39 3.63
C ILE A 45 -2.49 -3.33 3.70
N TYR A 46 -1.40 -3.02 2.99
CA TYR A 46 -0.16 -3.80 3.04
C TYR A 46 0.38 -3.93 4.47
N LYS A 47 0.52 -2.82 5.20
CA LYS A 47 1.07 -2.84 6.55
C LYS A 47 0.16 -3.57 7.53
N ALA A 48 -1.13 -3.24 7.55
CA ALA A 48 -2.08 -3.89 8.46
C ALA A 48 -2.22 -5.40 8.19
N TYR A 49 -2.17 -5.82 6.92
CA TYR A 49 -2.21 -7.22 6.54
C TYR A 49 -0.93 -7.94 6.98
N HIS A 50 0.24 -7.34 6.72
CA HIS A 50 1.53 -7.90 7.14
C HIS A 50 1.62 -8.04 8.66
N GLU A 51 1.18 -7.05 9.43
CA GLU A 51 1.17 -7.10 10.90
C GLU A 51 0.27 -8.20 11.47
N SER A 52 -0.80 -8.55 10.77
CA SER A 52 -1.78 -9.54 11.25
C SER A 52 -1.52 -10.96 10.75
N SER A 53 -0.93 -11.11 9.56
CA SER A 53 -0.71 -12.41 8.91
C SER A 53 0.76 -12.83 8.84
N GLY A 54 1.71 -11.89 8.98
CA GLY A 54 3.13 -12.10 8.65
C GLY A 54 3.42 -12.23 7.15
N GLN A 55 2.39 -12.10 6.29
CA GLN A 55 2.49 -12.29 4.85
C GLN A 55 2.49 -10.95 4.11
N GLN A 56 3.06 -10.92 2.91
CA GLN A 56 3.00 -9.76 2.03
C GLN A 56 1.75 -9.84 1.15
N LEU A 57 0.90 -8.80 1.22
CA LEU A 57 -0.23 -8.63 0.30
C LEU A 57 0.23 -7.81 -0.91
N GLY A 58 0.61 -8.52 -1.97
CA GLY A 58 1.20 -7.96 -3.18
C GLY A 58 2.69 -7.73 -3.06
N THR A 59 3.35 -7.63 -4.21
CA THR A 59 4.80 -7.42 -4.30
C THR A 59 5.14 -5.93 -4.22
N LEU A 60 6.22 -5.59 -3.51
CA LEU A 60 6.84 -4.27 -3.61
C LEU A 60 7.44 -4.10 -5.01
N VAL A 61 7.26 -2.91 -5.58
CA VAL A 61 7.78 -2.55 -6.91
C VAL A 61 8.48 -1.23 -6.84
N ARG A 62 9.55 -1.07 -7.63
CA ARG A 62 10.24 0.21 -7.76
C ARG A 62 9.49 1.10 -8.74
N LEU A 63 9.48 2.40 -8.48
CA LEU A 63 8.90 3.39 -9.41
C LEU A 63 9.45 3.22 -10.83
N GLY A 64 10.75 2.94 -10.97
CA GLY A 64 11.44 2.76 -12.24
C GLY A 64 10.94 1.58 -13.08
N ASP A 65 10.36 0.56 -12.44
CA ASP A 65 9.82 -0.63 -13.11
C ASP A 65 8.35 -0.44 -13.55
N LEU A 66 7.72 0.67 -13.16
CA LEU A 66 6.34 1.02 -13.55
C LEU A 66 6.30 1.86 -14.84
N ASN A 67 5.11 2.04 -15.40
CA ASN A 67 4.91 2.99 -16.49
C ASN A 67 4.82 4.44 -15.96
N TRP A 68 5.96 4.99 -15.53
CA TRP A 68 6.07 6.30 -14.87
C TRP A 68 6.29 7.48 -15.83
N ARG A 69 6.62 7.21 -17.10
CA ARG A 69 6.93 8.28 -18.08
C ARG A 69 5.74 9.19 -18.35
N ALA A 70 4.54 8.63 -18.48
CA ALA A 70 3.33 9.43 -18.71
C ALA A 70 3.04 10.43 -17.57
N PRO A 71 3.10 10.05 -16.27
CA PRO A 71 2.93 10.99 -15.16
C PRO A 71 4.22 11.68 -14.69
N GLU A 72 5.32 11.68 -15.47
CA GLU A 72 6.63 12.18 -15.02
C GLU A 72 6.58 13.61 -14.45
N ASN A 73 5.89 14.52 -15.14
CA ASN A 73 5.76 15.91 -14.71
C ASN A 73 5.09 16.04 -13.33
N THR A 74 4.07 15.22 -13.07
CA THR A 74 3.38 15.16 -11.78
C THR A 74 4.31 14.64 -10.69
N ILE A 75 5.09 13.59 -10.99
CA ILE A 75 6.07 13.05 -10.03
C ILE A 75 7.10 14.13 -9.67
N ARG A 76 7.67 14.82 -10.67
CA ARG A 76 8.65 15.89 -10.46
C ARG A 76 8.07 17.04 -9.64
N HIS A 77 6.83 17.44 -9.90
CA HIS A 77 6.14 18.48 -9.14
C HIS A 77 6.09 18.15 -7.64
N PHE A 78 5.75 16.90 -7.29
CA PHE A 78 5.67 16.49 -5.89
C PHE A 78 7.02 16.27 -5.24
N GLU A 79 8.01 15.70 -5.96
CA GLU A 79 9.32 15.37 -5.39
C GLU A 79 10.20 16.60 -5.16
N ARG A 80 10.06 17.65 -5.99
CA ARG A 80 10.93 18.84 -5.98
C ARG A 80 12.42 18.47 -6.05
N GLY A 81 12.74 17.48 -6.89
CA GLY A 81 14.07 16.88 -6.97
C GLY A 81 14.18 15.83 -8.09
N PRO A 82 15.25 15.02 -8.10
CA PRO A 82 15.41 13.94 -9.07
C PRO A 82 14.28 12.90 -8.96
N LEU A 83 14.03 12.18 -10.05
CA LEU A 83 13.06 11.09 -10.05
C LEU A 83 13.57 9.96 -9.13
N PRO A 84 12.79 9.52 -8.14
CA PRO A 84 13.20 8.48 -7.20
C PRO A 84 12.92 7.10 -7.79
N LEU A 85 13.63 6.74 -8.87
CA LEU A 85 13.34 5.51 -9.63
C LEU A 85 13.52 4.23 -8.81
N ASP A 86 14.40 4.23 -7.81
CA ASP A 86 14.61 3.08 -6.92
C ASP A 86 13.61 3.01 -5.74
N ARG A 87 12.69 3.97 -5.62
CA ARG A 87 11.72 3.98 -4.52
C ARG A 87 10.75 2.82 -4.65
N GLU A 88 10.80 1.94 -3.66
CA GLU A 88 9.81 0.89 -3.48
C GLU A 88 8.46 1.46 -3.07
N MET A 89 7.41 0.85 -3.61
CA MET A 89 6.02 1.17 -3.30
C MET A 89 5.13 -0.06 -3.51
N THR A 90 3.93 0.03 -2.97
CA THR A 90 2.84 -0.89 -3.27
C THR A 90 1.91 -0.22 -4.28
N THR A 91 1.23 -1.01 -5.11
CA THR A 91 0.18 -0.47 -5.99
C THR A 91 -1.08 -1.32 -5.94
N PRO A 92 -2.24 -0.76 -6.34
CA PRO A 92 -3.50 -1.51 -6.38
C PRO A 92 -3.41 -2.72 -7.32
N ARG A 93 -2.63 -2.62 -8.40
CA ARG A 93 -2.45 -3.69 -9.37
C ARG A 93 -1.74 -4.88 -8.74
N GLN A 94 -0.57 -4.66 -8.13
CA GLN A 94 0.18 -5.76 -7.51
C GLN A 94 -0.60 -6.42 -6.38
N MET A 95 -1.38 -5.66 -5.59
CA MET A 95 -2.27 -6.25 -4.59
C MET A 95 -3.34 -7.14 -5.20
N ALA A 96 -4.01 -6.66 -6.26
CA ALA A 96 -5.08 -7.41 -6.92
C ALA A 96 -4.57 -8.69 -7.62
N GLN A 97 -3.29 -8.75 -7.94
CA GLN A 97 -2.63 -9.91 -8.57
C GLN A 97 -2.01 -10.88 -7.56
N THR A 98 -2.19 -10.65 -6.25
CA THR A 98 -1.63 -11.56 -5.24
C THR A 98 -2.42 -12.86 -5.23
N ASP A 99 -1.74 -13.98 -5.43
CA ASP A 99 -2.33 -15.30 -5.29
C ASP A 99 -2.56 -15.59 -3.79
N HIS A 100 -3.79 -15.96 -3.43
CA HIS A 100 -4.22 -16.33 -2.08
C HIS A 100 -5.24 -17.47 -2.11
#